data_AF-A0A3C7W1B0-F1
#
_entry.id   AF-A0A3C7W1B0-F1
#
_cell.length_a   1.000
_cell.length_b   1.000
_cell.length_c   1.000
_cell.angle_alpha   90.00
_cell.angle_beta   90.00
_cell.angle_gamma   90.00
#
_symmetry.space_group_name_H-M   'P 1'
#
loop_
_entity.id
_entity.type
_entity.pdbx_description
1 polymer ?
#
loop_
_entity_poly.entity_id
_entity_poly.type
_entity_poly.pdbx_seq_one_letter_code
_entity_poly.pdbx_strand_id
1 'polypeptide(L)'
;MLASLLGAAVLALAAYDGVVIGRALYVGGQLARESSPYSQQPPNATGALLVVGDSTGVGTGAEDPADSVAGRLGQALPNTRIDNLAVNGALTEDVLGQLRDAPLPRYDAILVQVGGNDALRFTPLDRLAADIAAVLNRAGERAPYTALMSTGDLGAAPALPWPLAPVYSARSRAVRDRFLAAAREHGADYVDLFTGASDNG
;
A
#
# COMPACT_ATOMS: atom_id res chain seq x y z
N MET A 1 -33.48 4.27 34.72
CA MET A 1 -33.87 4.85 33.41
C MET A 1 -32.65 5.32 32.62
N LEU A 2 -31.80 6.21 33.17
CA LEU A 2 -30.60 6.72 32.46
C LEU A 2 -29.61 5.62 32.03
N ALA A 3 -29.27 4.69 32.92
CA ALA A 3 -28.32 3.61 32.62
C ALA A 3 -28.81 2.66 31.51
N SER A 4 -30.11 2.38 31.45
CA SER A 4 -30.74 1.54 30.42
C SER A 4 -30.77 2.24 29.06
N LEU A 5 -31.02 3.55 29.03
CA LEU A 5 -30.95 4.37 27.82
C LEU A 5 -29.51 4.49 27.31
N LEU A 6 -28.54 4.63 28.21
CA LEU A 6 -27.12 4.65 27.86
C LEU A 6 -26.69 3.31 27.24
N GLY A 7 -27.08 2.19 27.85
CA GLY A 7 -26.79 0.85 27.33
C GLY A 7 -27.40 0.59 25.97
N ALA A 8 -28.66 1.01 25.74
CA ALA A 8 -29.31 0.91 24.45
C ALA A 8 -28.63 1.77 23.37
N ALA A 9 -28.20 2.98 23.71
CA ALA A 9 -27.48 3.86 22.80
C ALA A 9 -26.10 3.28 22.40
N VAL A 10 -25.36 2.71 23.36
CA VAL A 10 -24.07 2.05 23.09
C VAL A 10 -24.25 0.84 22.16
N LEU A 11 -25.28 0.02 22.40
CA LEU A 11 -25.60 -1.13 21.55
C LEU A 11 -26.01 -0.71 20.13
N ALA A 12 -26.81 0.34 20.00
CA ALA A 12 -27.21 0.86 18.70
C ALA A 12 -26.02 1.42 17.91
N LEU A 13 -25.11 2.13 18.58
CA LEU A 13 -23.90 2.67 17.95
C LEU A 13 -22.96 1.54 17.49
N ALA A 14 -22.73 0.54 18.35
CA ALA A 14 -21.92 -0.63 18.00
C ALA A 14 -22.51 -1.43 16.83
N ALA A 15 -23.84 -1.58 16.77
CA ALA A 15 -24.51 -2.23 15.65
C ALA A 15 -24.37 -1.42 14.34
N TYR A 16 -24.51 -0.10 14.42
CA TYR A 16 -24.30 0.79 13.28
C TYR A 16 -22.87 0.72 12.74
N ASP A 17 -21.87 0.85 13.63
CA ASP A 17 -20.46 0.74 13.27
C ASP A 17 -20.15 -0.64 12.66
N GLY A 18 -20.72 -1.70 13.22
CA GLY A 18 -20.59 -3.06 12.68
C GLY A 18 -21.14 -3.20 11.26
N VAL A 19 -22.28 -2.57 10.95
CA VAL A 19 -22.85 -2.55 9.59
C VAL A 19 -21.95 -1.75 8.63
N VAL A 20 -21.45 -0.58 9.05
CA VAL A 20 -20.57 0.27 8.24
C VAL A 20 -19.25 -0.45 7.92
N ILE A 21 -18.61 -1.03 8.92
CA ILE A 21 -17.38 -1.82 8.77
C ILE A 21 -17.65 -3.04 7.88
N GLY A 22 -18.74 -3.77 8.12
CA GLY A 22 -19.11 -4.94 7.32
C GLY A 22 -19.29 -4.60 5.84
N ARG A 23 -19.95 -3.47 5.54
CA ARG A 23 -20.11 -2.98 4.16
C ARG A 23 -18.77 -2.57 3.55
N ALA A 24 -17.93 -1.85 4.28
CA ALA A 24 -16.62 -1.42 3.80
C ALA A 24 -15.71 -2.62 3.46
N LEU A 25 -15.69 -3.65 4.33
CA LEU A 25 -14.95 -4.89 4.09
C LEU A 25 -15.51 -5.68 2.91
N TYR A 26 -16.83 -5.72 2.75
CA TYR A 26 -17.46 -6.39 1.60
C TYR A 26 -17.09 -5.72 0.27
N VAL A 27 -17.25 -4.39 0.19
CA VAL A 27 -16.92 -3.61 -1.01
C VAL A 27 -15.43 -3.69 -1.30
N GLY A 28 -14.57 -3.50 -0.30
CA GLY A 28 -13.12 -3.64 -0.47
C GLY A 28 -12.72 -5.05 -0.92
N GLY A 29 -13.40 -6.07 -0.40
CA GLY A 29 -13.20 -7.46 -0.81
C GLY A 29 -13.64 -7.76 -2.25
N GLN A 30 -14.72 -7.12 -2.75
CA GLN A 30 -15.11 -7.24 -4.16
C GLN A 30 -14.13 -6.52 -5.08
N LEU A 31 -13.77 -5.27 -4.75
CA LEU A 31 -12.78 -4.51 -5.50
C LEU A 31 -11.46 -5.30 -5.60
N ALA A 32 -10.98 -5.88 -4.50
CA ALA A 32 -9.77 -6.70 -4.50
C ALA A 32 -9.87 -7.98 -5.35
N ARG A 33 -11.07 -8.55 -5.54
CA ARG A 33 -11.24 -9.75 -6.41
C ARG A 33 -11.34 -9.39 -7.88
N GLU A 34 -11.88 -8.22 -8.19
CA GLU A 34 -12.12 -7.75 -9.55
C GLU A 34 -10.92 -6.99 -10.12
N SER A 35 -10.04 -6.48 -9.25
CA SER A 35 -8.81 -5.81 -9.66
C SER A 35 -7.82 -6.77 -10.30
N SER A 36 -7.26 -6.39 -11.44
CA SER A 36 -6.09 -7.03 -12.04
C SER A 36 -4.91 -6.06 -12.03
N PRO A 37 -3.69 -6.52 -11.70
CA PRO A 37 -2.51 -5.66 -11.72
C PRO A 37 -2.22 -5.21 -13.15
N TYR A 38 -2.11 -3.90 -13.36
CA TYR A 38 -1.75 -3.35 -14.66
C TYR A 38 -0.32 -3.74 -15.03
N SER A 39 -0.14 -4.36 -16.20
CA SER A 39 1.15 -4.66 -16.81
C SER A 39 1.14 -4.29 -18.29
N GLN A 40 2.30 -3.93 -18.84
CA GLN A 40 2.43 -3.65 -20.28
C GLN A 40 3.77 -4.16 -20.82
N GLN A 41 3.77 -4.68 -22.05
CA GLN A 41 4.97 -5.18 -22.71
C GLN A 41 5.00 -4.68 -24.16
N PRO A 42 5.44 -3.43 -24.40
CA PRO A 42 5.54 -2.90 -25.75
C PRO A 42 6.62 -3.67 -26.54
N PRO A 43 6.44 -3.89 -27.87
CA PRO A 43 7.35 -4.73 -28.67
C PRO A 43 8.81 -4.23 -28.70
N ASN A 44 9.01 -2.92 -28.60
CA ASN A 44 10.32 -2.27 -28.61
C ASN A 44 10.54 -1.49 -27.31
N ALA A 45 10.41 -2.18 -26.17
CA ALA A 45 10.57 -1.56 -24.86
C ALA A 45 11.97 -0.92 -24.71
N THR A 46 12.02 0.36 -24.37
CA THR A 46 13.27 1.12 -24.14
C THR A 46 13.61 1.26 -22.66
N GLY A 47 12.74 0.76 -21.77
CA GLY A 47 12.97 0.69 -20.34
C GLY A 47 12.11 -0.38 -19.69
N ALA A 48 12.40 -0.69 -18.43
CA ALA A 48 11.70 -1.68 -17.64
C ALA A 48 11.44 -1.16 -16.22
N LEU A 49 10.17 -1.20 -15.81
CA LEU A 49 9.68 -0.90 -14.47
C LEU A 49 9.09 -2.17 -13.85
N LEU A 50 9.48 -2.45 -12.61
CA LEU A 50 8.86 -3.48 -11.79
C LEU A 50 7.99 -2.80 -10.72
N VAL A 51 6.74 -3.25 -10.59
CA VAL A 51 5.85 -2.86 -9.50
C VAL A 51 5.66 -4.06 -8.59
N VAL A 52 5.93 -3.87 -7.29
CA VAL A 52 5.73 -4.87 -6.24
C VAL A 52 5.03 -4.23 -5.05
N GLY A 53 4.36 -5.05 -4.25
CA GLY A 53 3.68 -4.59 -3.05
C GLY A 53 2.33 -5.25 -2.84
N ASP A 54 1.42 -4.46 -2.27
CA ASP A 54 0.09 -4.88 -1.85
C ASP A 54 -1.01 -4.45 -2.83
N SER A 55 -2.24 -4.32 -2.35
CA SER A 55 -3.38 -3.90 -3.15
C SER A 55 -3.25 -2.52 -3.76
N THR A 56 -2.46 -1.63 -3.15
CA THR A 56 -2.17 -0.32 -3.74
C THR A 56 -1.31 -0.43 -5.00
N GLY A 57 -0.41 -1.42 -5.06
CA GLY A 57 0.37 -1.75 -6.25
C GLY A 57 -0.44 -2.48 -7.31
N VAL A 58 -1.39 -3.33 -6.90
CA VAL A 58 -2.36 -3.93 -7.82
C VAL A 58 -3.24 -2.86 -8.48
N GLY A 59 -3.55 -1.79 -7.74
CA GLY A 59 -4.46 -0.74 -8.17
C GLY A 59 -5.89 -0.91 -7.65
N THR A 60 -6.08 -1.65 -6.54
CA THR A 60 -7.41 -1.85 -5.96
C THR A 60 -8.05 -0.53 -5.56
N GLY A 61 -9.28 -0.32 -6.03
CA GLY A 61 -10.02 0.94 -5.88
C GLY A 61 -10.03 1.80 -7.14
N ALA A 62 -9.19 1.51 -8.14
CA ALA A 62 -9.37 2.04 -9.49
C ALA A 62 -10.51 1.30 -10.20
N GLU A 63 -11.32 2.04 -10.97
CA GLU A 63 -12.38 1.44 -11.80
C GLU A 63 -11.79 0.65 -12.98
N ASP A 64 -10.69 1.14 -13.55
CA ASP A 64 -9.91 0.48 -14.60
C ASP A 64 -8.44 0.33 -14.14
N PRO A 65 -7.77 -0.82 -14.35
CA PRO A 65 -6.33 -0.96 -14.11
C PRO A 65 -5.47 0.15 -14.75
N ALA A 66 -5.89 0.71 -15.89
CA ALA A 66 -5.20 1.83 -16.55
C ALA A 66 -5.23 3.13 -15.73
N ASP A 67 -6.18 3.28 -14.79
CA ASP A 67 -6.27 4.44 -13.89
C ASP A 67 -5.44 4.29 -12.62
N SER A 68 -4.92 3.08 -12.35
CA SER A 68 -3.99 2.81 -11.24
C SER A 68 -2.68 3.58 -11.40
N VAL A 69 -1.86 3.63 -10.35
CA VAL A 69 -0.50 4.24 -10.43
C VAL A 69 0.33 3.59 -11.53
N ALA A 70 0.33 2.25 -11.60
CA ALA A 70 1.04 1.50 -12.64
C ALA A 70 0.48 1.80 -14.05
N GLY A 71 -0.85 1.92 -14.18
CA GLY A 71 -1.52 2.28 -15.44
C GLY A 71 -1.17 3.68 -15.93
N ARG A 72 -1.22 4.68 -15.04
CA ARG A 72 -0.83 6.06 -15.32
C ARG A 72 0.65 6.18 -15.70
N LEU A 73 1.52 5.42 -15.03
CA LEU A 73 2.93 5.31 -15.42
C LEU A 73 3.08 4.69 -16.81
N GLY A 74 2.30 3.66 -17.14
CA GLY A 74 2.29 3.05 -18.47
C GLY A 74 1.89 4.02 -19.58
N GLN A 75 0.86 4.84 -19.33
CA GLN A 75 0.43 5.90 -20.25
C GLN A 75 1.49 7.00 -20.43
N ALA A 76 2.15 7.40 -19.35
CA ALA A 76 3.22 8.41 -19.40
C ALA A 76 4.51 7.87 -20.03
N LEU A 77 4.75 6.55 -19.94
CA LEU A 77 5.93 5.85 -20.42
C LEU A 77 5.53 4.73 -21.40
N PRO A 78 4.98 5.05 -22.58
CA PRO A 78 4.36 4.06 -23.47
C PRO A 78 5.35 3.01 -24.02
N ASN A 79 6.65 3.33 -24.02
CA ASN A 79 7.71 2.42 -24.47
C ASN A 79 8.40 1.69 -23.30
N THR A 80 7.86 1.75 -22.08
CA THR A 80 8.42 1.04 -20.92
C THR A 80 7.68 -0.26 -20.69
N ARG A 81 8.41 -1.36 -20.54
CA ARG A 81 7.83 -2.60 -20.01
C ARG A 81 7.49 -2.40 -18.55
N ILE A 82 6.27 -2.75 -18.16
CA ILE A 82 5.83 -2.77 -16.77
C ILE A 82 5.45 -4.20 -16.43
N ASP A 83 6.19 -4.79 -15.50
CA ASP A 83 5.81 -6.04 -14.84
C ASP A 83 5.25 -5.68 -13.47
N ASN A 84 3.97 -5.97 -13.22
CA ASN A 84 3.36 -5.73 -11.92
C ASN A 84 3.07 -7.06 -11.21
N LEU A 85 3.82 -7.30 -10.15
CA LEU A 85 3.77 -8.50 -9.32
C LEU A 85 3.18 -8.23 -7.93
N ALA A 86 2.58 -7.05 -7.73
CA ALA A 86 1.88 -6.74 -6.50
C ALA A 86 0.72 -7.72 -6.27
N VAL A 87 0.44 -8.01 -5.00
CA VAL A 87 -0.58 -8.97 -4.59
C VAL A 87 -1.47 -8.37 -3.52
N ASN A 88 -2.78 -8.46 -3.71
CA ASN A 88 -3.74 -7.97 -2.73
C ASN A 88 -3.51 -8.61 -1.35
N GLY A 89 -3.41 -7.76 -0.33
CA GLY A 89 -3.22 -8.19 1.06
C GLY A 89 -1.78 -8.58 1.44
N ALA A 90 -0.80 -8.40 0.54
CA ALA A 90 0.60 -8.67 0.83
C ALA A 90 1.12 -7.83 2.01
N LEU A 91 1.94 -8.47 2.84
CA LEU A 91 2.76 -7.82 3.87
C LEU A 91 4.14 -7.47 3.31
N THR A 92 4.88 -6.65 4.03
CA THR A 92 6.23 -6.23 3.63
C THR A 92 7.16 -7.43 3.44
N GLU A 93 7.04 -8.47 4.28
CA GLU A 93 7.82 -9.72 4.15
C GLU A 93 7.56 -10.47 2.84
N ASP A 94 6.35 -10.39 2.28
CA ASP A 94 5.96 -11.08 1.05
C ASP A 94 6.61 -10.47 -0.20
N VAL A 95 6.98 -9.18 -0.13
CA VAL A 95 7.56 -8.44 -1.26
C VAL A 95 8.90 -9.03 -1.70
N LEU A 96 9.67 -9.65 -0.79
CA LEU A 96 10.90 -10.36 -1.17
C LEU A 96 10.61 -11.51 -2.14
N GLY A 97 9.48 -12.19 -2.00
CA GLY A 97 9.02 -13.21 -2.93
C GLY A 97 8.71 -12.63 -4.30
N GLN A 98 7.96 -11.53 -4.34
CA GLN A 98 7.63 -10.83 -5.59
C GLN A 98 8.88 -10.33 -6.31
N LEU A 99 9.82 -9.75 -5.56
CA LEU A 99 11.12 -9.34 -6.08
C LEU A 99 11.86 -10.53 -6.65
N ARG A 100 11.93 -11.68 -5.96
CA ARG A 100 12.61 -12.89 -6.45
C ARG A 100 11.98 -13.39 -7.76
N ASP A 101 10.66 -13.44 -7.82
CA ASP A 101 9.90 -14.02 -8.91
C ASP A 101 9.80 -13.09 -10.15
N ALA A 102 10.36 -11.89 -10.05
CA ALA A 102 10.42 -10.93 -11.15
C ALA A 102 11.15 -11.49 -12.39
N PRO A 103 10.53 -11.42 -13.58
CA PRO A 103 10.98 -12.15 -14.77
C PRO A 103 12.28 -11.62 -15.37
N LEU A 104 12.60 -10.34 -15.18
CA LEU A 104 13.85 -9.76 -15.68
C LEU A 104 14.89 -9.69 -14.56
N PRO A 105 16.17 -10.05 -14.79
CA PRO A 105 17.19 -10.01 -13.75
C PRO A 105 17.43 -8.59 -13.20
N ARG A 106 17.21 -7.56 -14.04
CA ARG A 106 17.31 -6.14 -13.68
C ARG A 106 16.20 -5.32 -14.32
N TYR A 107 15.90 -4.19 -13.69
CA TYR A 107 14.97 -3.16 -14.12
C TYR A 107 15.66 -1.79 -14.08
N ASP A 108 15.12 -0.79 -14.76
CA ASP A 108 15.58 0.60 -14.65
C ASP A 108 15.04 1.26 -13.39
N ALA A 109 13.84 0.87 -12.98
CA ALA A 109 13.19 1.34 -11.76
C ALA A 109 12.39 0.23 -11.09
N ILE A 110 12.30 0.28 -9.76
CA ILE A 110 11.38 -0.52 -8.95
C ILE A 110 10.47 0.41 -8.16
N LEU A 111 9.17 0.17 -8.23
CA LEU A 111 8.17 0.82 -7.40
C LEU A 111 7.67 -0.19 -6.36
N VAL A 112 7.88 0.11 -5.09
CA VAL A 112 7.42 -0.69 -3.95
C VAL A 112 6.23 0.02 -3.31
N GLN A 113 5.07 -0.62 -3.28
CA GLN A 113 3.84 -0.08 -2.69
C GLN A 113 3.32 -1.00 -1.57
N VAL A 114 3.73 -0.78 -0.32
CA VAL A 114 3.44 -1.72 0.78
C VAL A 114 3.34 -1.02 2.14
N GLY A 115 2.93 -1.77 3.17
CA GLY A 115 2.89 -1.33 4.56
C GLY A 115 1.49 -1.05 5.09
N GLY A 116 0.48 -0.99 4.22
CA GLY A 116 -0.91 -0.86 4.64
C GLY A 116 -1.40 -2.06 5.44
N ASN A 117 -1.12 -3.27 4.94
CA ASN A 117 -1.48 -4.49 5.63
C ASN A 117 -0.69 -4.69 6.94
N ASP A 118 0.57 -4.25 7.00
CA ASP A 118 1.37 -4.29 8.22
C ASP A 118 0.86 -3.33 9.30
N ALA A 119 0.38 -2.17 8.90
CA ALA A 119 -0.30 -1.24 9.78
C ALA A 119 -1.62 -1.85 10.29
N LEU A 120 -2.45 -2.41 9.40
CA LEU A 120 -3.72 -3.05 9.74
C LEU A 120 -3.57 -4.25 10.68
N ARG A 121 -2.57 -5.11 10.44
CA ARG A 121 -2.31 -6.34 11.21
C ARG A 121 -1.40 -6.15 12.42
N PHE A 122 -0.96 -4.92 12.68
CA PHE A 122 -0.05 -4.60 13.79
C PHE A 122 1.26 -5.42 13.78
N THR A 123 1.87 -5.62 12.60
CA THR A 123 3.21 -6.25 12.48
C THR A 123 4.19 -5.60 13.48
N PRO A 124 4.98 -6.35 14.27
CA PRO A 124 5.94 -5.75 15.18
C PRO A 124 6.87 -4.78 14.45
N LEU A 125 7.03 -3.54 14.96
CA LEU A 125 7.72 -2.48 14.23
C LEU A 125 9.18 -2.82 13.92
N ASP A 126 9.83 -3.60 14.78
CA ASP A 126 11.23 -4.01 14.58
C ASP A 126 11.34 -5.10 13.50
N ARG A 127 10.34 -5.99 13.40
CA ARG A 127 10.23 -6.91 12.26
C ARG A 127 10.00 -6.13 10.98
N LEU A 128 9.04 -5.21 10.99
CA LEU A 128 8.71 -4.38 9.83
C LEU A 128 9.92 -3.57 9.34
N ALA A 129 10.72 -3.03 10.26
CA ALA A 129 11.96 -2.33 9.92
C ALA A 129 12.99 -3.25 9.25
N ALA A 130 13.15 -4.48 9.75
CA ALA A 130 14.04 -5.47 9.13
C ALA A 130 13.54 -5.90 7.74
N ASP A 131 12.24 -6.12 7.60
CA ASP A 131 11.63 -6.56 6.34
C ASP A 131 11.77 -5.48 5.26
N ILE A 132 11.45 -4.22 5.57
CA ILE A 132 11.56 -3.14 4.58
C ILE A 132 13.02 -2.88 4.20
N ALA A 133 13.97 -2.99 5.13
CA ALA A 133 15.40 -2.89 4.83
C ALA A 133 15.84 -4.01 3.87
N ALA A 134 15.40 -5.25 4.10
CA ALA A 134 15.70 -6.36 3.21
C ALA A 134 15.10 -6.15 1.80
N VAL A 135 13.86 -5.65 1.73
CA VAL A 135 13.19 -5.31 0.46
C VAL A 135 13.96 -4.23 -0.30
N LEU A 136 14.32 -3.13 0.35
CA LEU A 136 15.03 -2.02 -0.30
C LEU A 136 16.44 -2.41 -0.72
N ASN A 137 17.16 -3.17 0.10
CA ASN A 137 18.46 -3.71 -0.28
C ASN A 137 18.34 -4.58 -1.54
N ARG A 138 17.38 -5.51 -1.57
CA ARG A 138 17.16 -6.39 -2.72
C ARG A 138 16.71 -5.63 -3.96
N ALA A 139 15.91 -4.57 -3.80
CA ALA A 139 15.50 -3.70 -4.89
C ALA A 139 16.71 -2.94 -5.47
N GLY A 140 17.56 -2.36 -4.63
CA GLY A 140 18.78 -1.65 -5.06
C GLY A 140 19.79 -2.52 -5.82
N GLU A 141 19.82 -3.84 -5.56
CA GLU A 141 20.62 -4.79 -6.34
C GLU A 141 20.07 -5.03 -7.76
N ARG A 142 18.75 -4.83 -7.96
CA ARG A 142 18.04 -5.13 -9.20
C ARG A 142 17.71 -3.90 -10.04
N ALA A 143 17.72 -2.70 -9.47
CA ALA A 143 17.48 -1.47 -10.19
C ALA A 143 18.32 -0.31 -9.63
N PRO A 144 18.80 0.60 -10.49
CA PRO A 144 19.52 1.80 -10.05
C PRO A 144 18.60 2.82 -9.34
N TYR A 145 17.28 2.72 -9.52
CA TYR A 145 16.30 3.59 -8.89
C TYR A 145 15.20 2.77 -8.21
N THR A 146 14.89 3.11 -6.96
CA THR A 146 13.80 2.51 -6.20
C THR A 146 12.95 3.61 -5.57
N ALA A 147 11.64 3.56 -5.82
CA ALA A 147 10.65 4.39 -5.14
C ALA A 147 9.85 3.52 -4.16
N LEU A 148 9.67 4.02 -2.93
CA LEU A 148 8.85 3.41 -1.89
C LEU A 148 7.65 4.29 -1.60
N MET A 149 6.46 3.72 -1.68
CA MET A 149 5.21 4.37 -1.32
C MET A 149 4.50 3.53 -0.27
N SER A 150 4.10 4.14 0.84
CA SER A 150 3.29 3.46 1.85
C SER A 150 1.85 3.91 1.83
N THR A 151 1.00 3.21 2.58
CA THR A 151 -0.39 3.65 2.80
C THR A 151 -0.44 5.04 3.46
N GLY A 152 -1.54 5.75 3.26
CA GLY A 152 -1.87 6.99 3.96
C GLY A 152 -2.36 6.74 5.40
N ASP A 153 -2.99 7.74 6.01
CA ASP A 153 -3.53 7.59 7.36
C ASP A 153 -4.76 6.65 7.40
N LEU A 154 -4.57 5.42 7.87
CA LEU A 154 -5.66 4.46 8.06
C LEU A 154 -6.70 4.93 9.09
N GLY A 155 -6.30 5.79 10.03
CA GLY A 155 -7.19 6.40 11.01
C GLY A 155 -8.17 7.41 10.40
N ALA A 156 -7.86 7.94 9.21
CA ALA A 156 -8.73 8.84 8.45
C ALA A 156 -9.75 8.08 7.57
N ALA A 157 -9.76 6.74 7.61
CA ALA A 157 -10.71 5.95 6.83
C ALA A 157 -12.16 6.22 7.25
N PRO A 158 -13.09 6.55 6.32
CA PRO A 158 -14.47 6.93 6.65
C PRO A 158 -15.25 5.86 7.42
N ALA A 159 -14.88 4.59 7.25
CA ALA A 159 -15.54 3.45 7.89
C ALA A 159 -14.98 3.10 9.28
N LEU A 160 -13.95 3.81 9.76
CA LEU A 160 -13.28 3.49 11.01
C LEU A 160 -13.87 4.31 12.18
N PRO A 161 -14.42 3.67 13.21
CA PRO A 161 -15.07 4.37 14.31
C PRO A 161 -14.05 5.09 15.22
N TRP A 162 -14.51 6.18 15.85
CA TRP A 162 -13.69 7.14 16.58
C TRP A 162 -12.79 6.60 17.72
N PRO A 163 -13.11 5.54 18.49
CA PRO A 163 -12.13 5.05 19.46
C PRO A 163 -10.93 4.34 18.80
N LEU A 164 -11.11 3.78 17.60
CA LEU A 164 -10.05 3.07 16.86
C LEU A 164 -9.26 3.99 15.93
N ALA A 165 -9.90 5.02 15.38
CA ALA A 165 -9.28 6.02 14.50
C ALA A 165 -7.90 6.53 15.00
N PRO A 166 -7.76 7.07 16.23
CA PRO A 166 -6.47 7.59 16.70
C PRO A 166 -5.41 6.49 16.87
N VAL A 167 -5.81 5.26 17.19
CA VAL A 167 -4.89 4.12 17.31
C VAL A 167 -4.31 3.77 15.93
N TYR A 168 -5.16 3.70 14.91
CA TYR A 168 -4.73 3.44 13.54
C TYR A 168 -3.95 4.61 12.94
N SER A 169 -4.25 5.87 13.29
CA SER A 169 -3.40 7.01 12.91
C SER A 169 -2.02 6.96 13.55
N ALA A 170 -1.94 6.68 14.85
CA ALA A 170 -0.65 6.51 15.52
C ALA A 170 0.16 5.35 14.93
N ARG A 171 -0.54 4.26 14.60
CA ARG A 171 0.05 3.08 13.97
C ARG A 171 0.57 3.39 12.56
N SER A 172 -0.21 4.09 11.74
CA SER A 172 0.18 4.49 10.38
C SER A 172 1.41 5.40 10.40
N ARG A 173 1.48 6.35 11.35
CA ARG A 173 2.68 7.18 11.57
C ARG A 173 3.90 6.36 11.93
N ALA A 174 3.77 5.42 12.88
CA ALA A 174 4.90 4.58 13.28
C ALA A 174 5.44 3.72 12.12
N VAL A 175 4.57 3.20 11.25
CA VAL A 175 4.98 2.48 10.03
C VAL A 175 5.70 3.42 9.07
N ARG A 176 5.12 4.58 8.77
CA ARG A 176 5.73 5.63 7.92
C ARG A 176 7.13 6.01 8.40
N ASP A 177 7.32 6.20 9.70
CA ASP A 177 8.62 6.60 10.25
C ASP A 177 9.70 5.53 10.02
N ARG A 178 9.35 4.24 10.14
CA ARG A 178 10.28 3.14 9.82
C ARG A 178 10.60 3.09 8.32
N PHE A 179 9.61 3.32 7.47
CA PHE A 179 9.79 3.31 6.02
C PHE A 179 10.64 4.49 5.55
N LEU A 180 10.42 5.69 6.10
CA LEU A 180 11.26 6.87 5.84
C LEU A 180 12.70 6.65 6.27
N ALA A 181 12.92 6.05 7.45
CA ALA A 181 14.27 5.75 7.92
C ALA A 181 14.98 4.77 6.97
N ALA A 182 14.32 3.67 6.60
CA ALA A 182 14.89 2.68 5.69
C ALA A 182 15.12 3.24 4.28
N ALA A 183 14.19 4.05 3.75
CA ALA A 183 14.36 4.69 2.45
C ALA A 183 15.61 5.56 2.40
N ARG A 184 15.85 6.37 3.44
CA ARG A 184 17.06 7.20 3.56
C ARG A 184 18.34 6.37 3.65
N GLU A 185 18.33 5.29 4.43
CA GLU A 185 19.49 4.41 4.61
C GLU A 185 19.88 3.70 3.31
N HIS A 186 18.89 3.27 2.52
CA HIS A 186 19.11 2.52 1.29
C HIS A 186 19.10 3.37 0.02
N GLY A 187 18.98 4.70 0.13
CA GLY A 187 18.97 5.61 -1.03
C GLY A 187 17.74 5.45 -1.93
N ALA A 188 16.60 5.03 -1.37
CA ALA A 188 15.33 4.96 -2.08
C ALA A 188 14.53 6.25 -1.87
N ASP A 189 13.79 6.66 -2.90
CA ASP A 189 12.90 7.82 -2.81
C ASP A 189 11.59 7.41 -2.15
N TYR A 190 11.20 8.11 -1.09
CA TYR A 190 9.95 7.85 -0.38
C TYR A 190 8.87 8.83 -0.81
N VAL A 191 7.75 8.30 -1.30
CA VAL A 191 6.56 9.07 -1.66
C VAL A 191 5.60 9.09 -0.48
N ASP A 192 5.46 10.26 0.12
CA ASP A 192 4.60 10.45 1.31
C ASP A 192 3.14 10.67 0.92
N LEU A 193 2.29 9.71 1.25
CA LEU A 193 0.82 9.81 1.10
C LEU A 193 0.11 10.16 2.41
N PHE A 194 0.84 10.32 3.52
CA PHE A 194 0.26 10.60 4.83
C PHE A 194 -0.18 12.06 4.97
N THR A 195 0.54 12.98 4.32
CA THR A 195 0.11 14.37 4.17
C THR A 195 -0.78 14.47 2.92
N GLY A 196 -2.04 14.85 3.09
CA GLY A 196 -2.85 15.32 1.97
C GLY A 196 -2.15 16.48 1.24
N ALA A 197 -2.53 16.74 -0.01
CA ALA A 197 -1.92 17.69 -0.94
C ALA A 197 -1.83 19.18 -0.49
N SER A 198 -1.96 19.50 0.80
CA SER A 198 -1.91 20.86 1.33
C SER A 198 -0.58 21.27 1.96
N ASP A 199 0.36 20.36 2.23
CA ASP A 199 1.53 20.68 3.07
C ASP A 199 2.88 20.54 2.35
N ASN A 200 2.92 20.92 1.07
CA ASN A 200 4.17 21.31 0.41
C ASN A 200 4.43 22.80 0.68
N GLY A 201 4.98 23.10 1.85
CA GLY A 201 5.53 24.40 2.24
C GLY A 201 7.04 24.34 2.36
#